data_AF-A0A7V6SI13-F1
#
_entry.id   AF-A0A7V6SI13-F1
#
_cell.length_a   1.000
_cell.length_b   1.000
_cell.length_c   1.000
_cell.angle_alpha   90.00
_cell.angle_beta   90.00
_cell.angle_gamma   90.00
#
_symmetry.space_group_name_H-M   'P 1'
#
loop_
_entity.id
_entity.type
_entity.pdbx_description
1 polymer ?
#
loop_
_entity_poly.entity_id
_entity_poly.type
_entity_poly.pdbx_seq_one_letter_code
_entity_poly.pdbx_strand_id
1 'polypeptide(L)'
;MLEVVSAVAGLAAVVLLGWIFKRVGWAPPSSVGIFSKIIIYITLPALIVTSFNSTVIEPSLFLVTAVGVVAILVQMGVGVFVLERAGGPREKVFALLNQGNYNVGNFAIPFLATLVGPSAVVTAAMFDVGQGVLVAGVGYASAMAIARGGRLTPWSVLR
;
A
#
# COMPACT_ATOMS: atom_id res chain seq x y z
N MET A 1 -19.97 -11.05 17.06
CA MET A 1 -19.89 -11.82 15.80
C MET A 1 -20.74 -11.21 14.69
N LEU A 2 -22.04 -10.92 14.92
CA LEU A 2 -22.90 -10.30 13.90
C LEU A 2 -22.40 -8.94 13.41
N GLU A 3 -21.87 -8.08 14.29
CA GLU A 3 -21.32 -6.76 13.93
C GLU A 3 -20.10 -6.85 12.99
N VAL A 4 -19.20 -7.79 13.25
CA VAL A 4 -18.02 -8.01 12.38
C VAL A 4 -18.48 -8.52 11.01
N VAL A 5 -19.44 -9.45 10.99
CA VAL A 5 -19.99 -9.99 9.74
C VAL A 5 -20.71 -8.90 8.94
N SER A 6 -21.50 -8.05 9.58
CA SER A 6 -22.20 -6.96 8.90
C SER A 6 -21.23 -5.90 8.36
N ALA A 7 -20.18 -5.56 9.10
CA ALA A 7 -19.12 -4.65 8.65
C ALA A 7 -18.38 -5.19 7.41
N VAL A 8 -17.93 -6.46 7.46
CA VAL A 8 -17.25 -7.10 6.32
C VAL A 8 -18.18 -7.23 5.11
N ALA A 9 -19.44 -7.61 5.33
CA ALA A 9 -20.44 -7.69 4.28
C ALA A 9 -20.71 -6.32 3.64
N GLY A 10 -20.75 -5.25 4.44
CA GLY A 10 -20.88 -3.88 3.95
C GLY A 10 -19.71 -3.46 3.05
N LEU A 11 -18.47 -3.73 3.48
CA LEU A 11 -17.28 -3.45 2.67
C LEU A 11 -17.28 -4.27 1.36
N ALA A 12 -17.65 -5.54 1.42
CA ALA A 12 -17.79 -6.39 0.24
C ALA A 12 -18.89 -5.88 -0.71
N ALA A 13 -20.01 -5.40 -0.17
CA ALA A 13 -21.10 -4.82 -0.96
C ALA A 13 -20.65 -3.55 -1.70
N VAL A 14 -19.87 -2.67 -1.04
CA VAL A 14 -19.30 -1.48 -1.69
C VAL A 14 -18.38 -1.85 -2.85
N VAL A 15 -17.52 -2.86 -2.69
CA VAL A 15 -16.66 -3.38 -3.77
C VAL A 15 -17.49 -3.96 -4.92
N LEU A 16 -18.54 -4.72 -4.59
CA LEU A 16 -19.45 -5.29 -5.59
C LEU A 16 -20.18 -4.20 -6.38
N LEU A 17 -20.65 -3.14 -5.71
CA LEU A 17 -21.29 -1.99 -6.36
C LEU A 17 -20.33 -1.30 -7.34
N GLY A 18 -19.08 -1.06 -6.93
CA GLY A 18 -18.05 -0.51 -7.83
C GLY A 18 -17.81 -1.39 -9.05
N TRP A 19 -17.80 -2.71 -8.88
CA TRP A 19 -17.69 -3.65 -9.99
C TRP A 19 -18.91 -3.62 -10.93
N ILE A 20 -20.12 -3.51 -10.40
CA ILE A 20 -21.36 -3.35 -11.20
C ILE A 20 -21.30 -2.06 -12.02
N PHE A 21 -20.90 -0.94 -11.42
CA PHE A 21 -20.76 0.34 -12.14
C PHE A 21 -19.72 0.28 -13.27
N LYS A 22 -18.63 -0.45 -13.06
CA LYS A 22 -17.66 -0.75 -14.12
C LYS A 22 -18.29 -1.59 -15.24
N ARG A 23 -19.12 -2.59 -14.91
CA ARG A 23 -19.77 -3.48 -15.89
C ARG A 23 -20.85 -2.79 -16.74
N VAL A 24 -21.62 -1.90 -16.13
CA VAL A 24 -22.70 -1.14 -16.80
C VAL A 24 -22.14 0.02 -17.66
N GLY A 25 -20.85 0.33 -17.54
CA GLY A 25 -20.20 1.39 -18.32
C GLY A 25 -20.41 2.80 -17.74
N TRP A 26 -20.96 2.90 -16.53
CA TRP A 26 -21.16 4.19 -15.85
C TRP A 26 -19.83 4.82 -15.40
N ALA A 27 -18.85 3.98 -15.07
CA ALA A 27 -17.48 4.39 -14.77
C ALA A 27 -16.53 3.91 -15.88
N PRO A 28 -16.35 4.69 -16.96
CA PRO A 28 -15.38 4.36 -18.01
C PRO A 28 -13.94 4.36 -17.46
N PRO A 29 -12.98 3.72 -18.15
CA PRO A 29 -11.58 3.68 -17.72
C PRO A 29 -10.95 5.07 -17.46
N SER A 30 -11.42 6.09 -18.19
CA SER A 30 -11.00 7.49 -18.00
C SER A 30 -11.36 8.05 -16.62
N SER A 31 -12.43 7.56 -15.99
CA SER A 31 -12.87 8.00 -14.67
C SER A 31 -11.99 7.48 -13.53
N VAL A 32 -11.26 6.38 -13.74
CA VAL A 32 -10.37 5.79 -12.72
C VAL A 32 -9.35 6.80 -12.20
N GLY A 33 -8.82 7.65 -13.09
CA GLY A 33 -7.88 8.70 -12.70
C GLY A 33 -8.51 9.76 -11.80
N ILE A 34 -9.79 10.11 -12.01
CA ILE A 34 -10.52 11.09 -11.19
C ILE A 34 -10.76 10.51 -9.80
N PHE A 35 -11.28 9.28 -9.71
CA PHE A 35 -11.52 8.63 -8.43
C PHE A 35 -10.22 8.42 -7.63
N SER A 36 -9.13 8.00 -8.30
CA SER A 36 -7.82 7.85 -7.64
C SER A 36 -7.33 9.18 -7.05
N LYS A 37 -7.49 10.29 -7.78
CA LYS A 37 -7.14 11.63 -7.26
C LYS A 37 -7.98 11.99 -6.03
N ILE A 38 -9.29 11.77 -6.08
CA ILE A 38 -10.17 12.04 -4.92
C ILE A 38 -9.71 11.20 -3.72
N ILE A 39 -9.41 9.92 -3.93
CA ILE A 39 -8.99 9.03 -2.87
C ILE A 39 -7.70 9.52 -2.22
N ILE A 40 -6.66 9.71 -3.04
CA ILE A 40 -5.29 10.01 -2.60
C ILE A 40 -5.16 11.45 -2.05
N TYR A 41 -5.81 12.43 -2.68
CA TYR A 41 -5.64 13.84 -2.31
C TYR A 41 -6.66 14.36 -1.30
N ILE A 42 -7.81 13.70 -1.16
CA ILE A 42 -8.90 14.21 -0.31
C ILE A 42 -9.23 13.21 0.79
N THR A 43 -9.71 12.02 0.43
CA THR A 43 -10.30 11.12 1.43
C THR A 43 -9.27 10.50 2.37
N LEU A 44 -8.12 10.05 1.86
CA LEU A 44 -7.06 9.46 2.69
C LEU A 44 -6.46 10.51 3.64
N PRO A 45 -6.07 11.72 3.19
CA PRO A 45 -5.59 12.75 4.09
C PRO A 45 -6.62 13.15 5.14
N ALA A 46 -7.90 13.33 4.76
CA ALA A 46 -8.96 13.67 5.70
C ALA A 46 -9.16 12.57 6.76
N LEU A 47 -9.16 11.29 6.34
CA LEU A 47 -9.28 10.16 7.24
C LEU A 47 -8.09 10.07 8.22
N ILE A 48 -6.86 10.29 7.72
CA ILE A 48 -5.66 10.30 8.55
C ILE A 48 -5.75 11.43 9.57
N VAL A 49 -6.01 12.68 9.14
CA VAL A 49 -6.09 13.84 10.04
C VAL A 49 -7.15 13.64 11.13
N THR A 50 -8.34 13.16 10.76
CA THR A 50 -9.41 12.90 11.73
C THR A 50 -9.09 11.75 12.69
N SER A 51 -8.39 10.73 12.23
CA SER A 51 -7.95 9.60 13.07
C SER A 51 -6.84 10.01 14.05
N PHE A 52 -5.91 10.86 13.62
CA PHE A 52 -4.87 11.41 14.48
C PHE A 52 -5.43 12.40 15.51
N ASN A 53 -6.43 13.20 15.15
CA ASN A 53 -7.07 14.12 16.11
C ASN A 53 -7.83 13.39 17.23
N SER A 54 -8.25 12.14 16.97
CA SER A 54 -8.98 11.30 17.93
C SER A 54 -8.07 10.33 18.70
N THR A 55 -6.76 10.33 18.43
CA THR A 55 -5.81 9.36 18.99
C THR A 55 -4.57 10.06 19.56
N VAL A 56 -4.14 9.70 20.77
CA VAL A 56 -2.88 10.20 21.33
C VAL A 56 -1.71 9.51 20.62
N ILE A 57 -0.77 10.30 20.09
CA ILE A 57 0.44 9.76 19.47
C ILE A 57 1.42 9.37 20.57
N GLU A 58 1.59 8.06 20.75
CA GLU A 58 2.63 7.52 21.63
C GLU A 58 3.96 7.35 20.89
N PRO A 59 5.11 7.56 21.55
CA PRO A 59 6.43 7.28 20.97
C PRO A 59 6.61 5.84 20.48
N SER A 60 5.83 4.89 21.02
CA SER A 60 5.77 3.49 20.59
C SER A 60 5.40 3.34 19.10
N LEU A 61 4.66 4.30 18.52
CA LEU A 61 4.27 4.28 17.11
C LEU A 61 5.46 4.39 16.16
N PHE A 62 6.58 4.99 16.57
CA PHE A 62 7.80 5.02 15.75
C PHE A 62 8.43 3.63 15.58
N LEU A 63 8.23 2.73 16.56
CA LEU A 63 8.64 1.33 16.40
C LEU A 63 7.81 0.64 15.32
N VAL A 64 6.52 0.98 15.19
CA VAL A 64 5.66 0.45 14.12
C VAL A 64 6.16 0.90 12.75
N THR A 65 6.59 2.15 12.62
CA THR A 65 7.24 2.65 11.40
C THR A 65 8.50 1.84 11.07
N ALA A 66 9.34 1.56 12.07
CA ALA A 66 10.53 0.73 11.88
C ALA A 66 10.18 -0.72 11.47
N VAL A 67 9.11 -1.29 12.01
CA VAL A 67 8.60 -2.61 11.56
C VAL A 67 8.15 -2.54 10.10
N GLY A 68 7.48 -1.46 9.67
CA GLY A 68 7.14 -1.22 8.27
C GLY A 68 8.37 -1.23 7.36
N VAL A 69 9.40 -0.49 7.74
CA VAL A 69 10.70 -0.45 7.07
C VAL A 69 11.32 -1.85 6.93
N VAL A 70 11.33 -2.63 8.01
CA VAL A 70 11.91 -3.98 7.98
C VAL A 70 11.06 -4.91 7.11
N ALA A 71 9.73 -4.85 7.21
CA ALA A 71 8.82 -5.68 6.42
C ALA A 71 9.01 -5.45 4.92
N ILE A 72 9.12 -4.18 4.49
CA ILE A 72 9.34 -3.86 3.08
C ILE A 72 10.72 -4.31 2.60
N LEU A 73 11.77 -4.15 3.40
CA LEU A 73 13.12 -4.61 3.05
C LEU A 73 13.18 -6.12 2.87
N VAL A 74 12.54 -6.88 3.78
CA VAL A 74 12.44 -8.34 3.67
C VAL A 74 11.71 -8.71 2.39
N GLN A 75 10.57 -8.07 2.11
CA GLN A 75 9.79 -8.38 0.92
C GLN A 75 10.54 -8.03 -0.37
N MET A 76 11.22 -6.88 -0.42
CA MET A 76 12.06 -6.50 -1.55
C MET A 76 13.20 -7.49 -1.73
N GLY A 77 13.88 -7.91 -0.66
CA GLY A 77 14.93 -8.92 -0.73
C GLY A 77 14.46 -10.27 -1.27
N VAL A 78 13.30 -10.74 -0.79
CA VAL A 78 12.64 -11.95 -1.34
C VAL A 78 12.28 -11.75 -2.81
N GLY A 79 11.71 -10.59 -3.15
CA GLY A 79 11.37 -10.22 -4.52
C GLY A 79 12.58 -10.26 -5.45
N VAL A 80 13.73 -9.71 -5.04
CA VAL A 80 14.98 -9.80 -5.81
C VAL A 80 15.40 -11.26 -6.02
N PHE A 81 15.39 -12.09 -4.98
CA PHE A 81 15.80 -13.50 -5.08
C PHE A 81 14.88 -14.32 -5.99
N VAL A 82 13.57 -14.08 -5.92
CA VAL A 82 12.58 -14.76 -6.78
C VAL A 82 12.68 -14.26 -8.22
N LEU A 83 12.86 -12.95 -8.42
CA LEU A 83 12.95 -12.31 -9.74
C LEU A 83 14.31 -12.52 -10.42
N GLU A 84 15.38 -12.79 -9.69
CA GLU A 84 16.65 -13.24 -10.28
C GLU A 84 16.44 -14.50 -11.14
N ARG A 85 15.51 -15.37 -10.71
CA ARG A 85 15.17 -16.63 -11.40
C ARG A 85 14.05 -16.52 -12.43
N ALA A 86 13.42 -15.35 -12.58
CA ALA A 86 12.25 -15.18 -13.45
C ALA A 86 12.48 -14.08 -14.51
N GLY A 87 11.98 -14.31 -15.73
CA GLY A 87 11.63 -13.26 -16.69
C GLY A 87 12.73 -12.34 -17.23
N GLY A 88 12.32 -11.46 -18.15
CA GLY A 88 13.17 -10.41 -18.74
C GLY A 88 13.26 -9.13 -17.90
N PRO A 89 14.14 -8.17 -18.25
CA PRO A 89 14.35 -6.95 -17.46
C PRO A 89 13.07 -6.13 -17.18
N ARG A 90 12.12 -6.09 -18.13
CA ARG A 90 10.84 -5.38 -17.95
C ARG A 90 9.95 -6.02 -16.88
N GLU A 91 9.88 -7.35 -16.85
CA GLU A 91 9.10 -8.09 -15.86
C GLU A 91 9.70 -7.91 -14.46
N LYS A 92 11.04 -7.88 -14.36
CA LYS A 92 11.75 -7.61 -13.11
C LYS A 92 11.47 -6.21 -12.57
N VAL A 93 11.52 -5.19 -13.43
CA VAL A 93 11.15 -3.80 -13.06
C VAL A 93 9.70 -3.71 -12.63
N PHE A 94 8.78 -4.29 -13.41
CA PHE A 94 7.36 -4.28 -13.11
C PHE A 94 7.06 -4.95 -11.76
N ALA A 95 7.63 -6.13 -11.55
CA ALA A 95 7.45 -6.87 -10.31
C ALA A 95 8.04 -6.11 -9.13
N LEU A 96 9.26 -5.59 -9.22
CA LEU A 96 9.90 -4.86 -8.12
C LEU A 96 9.08 -3.64 -7.68
N LEU A 97 8.52 -2.88 -8.63
CA LEU A 97 7.68 -1.72 -8.33
C LEU A 97 6.32 -2.10 -7.73
N ASN A 98 5.80 -3.30 -8.02
CA ASN A 98 4.50 -3.76 -7.54
C ASN A 98 4.56 -4.65 -6.28
N GLN A 99 5.71 -5.26 -5.95
CA GLN A 99 5.81 -6.15 -4.80
C GLN A 99 5.56 -5.38 -3.48
N GLY A 100 6.09 -4.16 -3.37
CA GLY A 100 6.23 -3.45 -2.10
C GLY A 100 5.06 -2.60 -1.60
N ASN A 101 3.90 -2.59 -2.26
CA ASN A 101 2.89 -1.56 -1.99
C ASN A 101 1.92 -1.92 -0.83
N TYR A 102 1.66 -3.20 -0.54
CA TYR A 102 0.61 -3.71 0.39
C TYR A 102 -0.81 -3.12 0.26
N ASN A 103 -0.99 -2.06 -0.54
CA ASN A 103 -2.19 -1.26 -0.67
C ASN A 103 -2.81 -0.89 0.68
N VAL A 104 -1.98 -0.50 1.66
CA VAL A 104 -2.44 -0.21 3.03
C VAL A 104 -3.48 0.91 3.00
N GLY A 105 -3.21 1.97 2.22
CA GLY A 105 -4.11 3.10 2.01
C GLY A 105 -5.50 2.71 1.51
N ASN A 106 -5.62 2.02 0.37
CA ASN A 106 -6.94 1.78 -0.22
C ASN A 106 -7.60 0.48 0.24
N PHE A 107 -6.85 -0.46 0.84
CA PHE A 107 -7.39 -1.74 1.28
C PHE A 107 -7.40 -1.86 2.80
N ALA A 108 -6.25 -1.86 3.47
CA ALA A 108 -6.19 -2.16 4.90
C ALA A 108 -6.90 -1.10 5.77
N ILE A 109 -6.66 0.18 5.49
CA ILE A 109 -7.20 1.29 6.28
C ILE A 109 -8.74 1.30 6.33
N PRO A 110 -9.49 1.14 5.22
CA PRO A 110 -10.94 1.02 5.28
C PRO A 110 -11.45 -0.10 6.19
N PHE A 111 -10.80 -1.27 6.17
CA PHE A 111 -11.16 -2.39 7.06
C PHE A 111 -10.87 -2.05 8.52
N LEU A 112 -9.70 -1.48 8.81
CA LEU A 112 -9.31 -1.11 10.18
C LEU A 112 -10.21 0.01 10.73
N ALA A 113 -10.53 1.01 9.92
CA ALA A 113 -11.45 2.07 10.28
C ALA A 113 -12.85 1.52 10.63
N THR A 114 -13.33 0.53 9.88
CA THR A 114 -14.67 -0.05 10.07
C THR A 114 -14.73 -1.03 11.23
N LEU A 115 -13.69 -1.85 11.43
CA LEU A 115 -13.70 -2.98 12.38
C LEU A 115 -13.07 -2.66 13.74
N VAL A 116 -12.12 -1.73 13.79
CA VAL A 116 -11.30 -1.50 14.99
C VAL A 116 -11.39 -0.05 15.45
N GLY A 117 -11.33 0.90 14.50
CA GLY A 117 -11.48 2.32 14.76
C GLY A 117 -10.21 3.15 14.54
N PRO A 118 -10.22 4.42 14.98
CA PRO A 118 -9.20 5.41 14.61
C PRO A 118 -7.76 5.07 15.01
N SER A 119 -7.57 4.42 16.16
CA SER A 119 -6.23 4.03 16.63
C SER A 119 -5.54 3.05 15.68
N ALA A 120 -6.29 2.08 15.15
CA ALA A 120 -5.77 1.12 14.18
C ALA A 120 -5.45 1.78 12.82
N VAL A 121 -6.21 2.80 12.44
CA VAL A 121 -5.92 3.62 11.25
C VAL A 121 -4.60 4.36 11.43
N VAL A 122 -4.36 4.95 12.60
CA VAL A 122 -3.09 5.62 12.94
C VAL A 122 -1.92 4.62 12.92
N THR A 123 -2.07 3.45 13.53
CA THR A 123 -1.04 2.40 13.50
C THR A 123 -0.72 1.94 12.07
N ALA A 124 -1.73 1.70 11.25
CA ALA A 124 -1.54 1.31 9.85
C ALA A 124 -0.91 2.43 9.01
N ALA A 125 -1.29 3.69 9.24
CA ALA A 125 -0.67 4.83 8.58
C ALA A 125 0.81 4.98 8.96
N MET A 126 1.17 4.78 10.23
CA MET A 126 2.58 4.81 10.67
C MET A 126 3.40 3.67 10.05
N PHE A 127 2.82 2.47 9.96
CA PHE A 127 3.42 1.35 9.23
C PHE A 127 3.62 1.68 7.75
N ASP A 128 2.61 2.26 7.08
CA ASP A 128 2.64 2.63 5.66
C ASP A 128 3.65 3.74 5.35
N VAL A 129 3.82 4.70 6.28
CA VAL A 129 4.85 5.76 6.17
C VAL A 129 6.25 5.15 6.07
N GLY A 130 6.56 4.15 6.92
CA GLY A 130 7.85 3.47 6.89
C GLY A 130 8.12 2.78 5.55
N GLN A 131 7.09 2.20 4.95
CA GLN A 131 7.19 1.54 3.66
C GLN A 131 7.28 2.52 2.49
N GLY A 132 6.43 3.55 2.48
CA GLY A 132 6.33 4.50 1.38
C GLY A 132 7.65 5.20 1.08
N VAL A 133 8.40 5.59 2.11
CA VAL A 133 9.73 6.20 1.96
C VAL A 133 10.72 5.25 1.27
N LEU A 134 10.72 3.97 1.66
CA LEU A 134 11.63 2.96 1.13
C LEU A 134 11.29 2.54 -0.29
N VAL A 135 10.00 2.37 -0.61
CA VAL A 135 9.55 2.06 -1.97
C VAL A 135 9.87 3.23 -2.90
N ALA A 136 9.57 4.46 -2.48
CA ALA A 136 9.84 5.65 -3.29
C ALA A 136 11.34 5.90 -3.51
N GLY A 137 12.18 5.59 -2.52
CA GLY A 137 13.63 5.71 -2.63
C GLY A 137 14.29 4.47 -3.24
N VAL A 138 14.49 3.44 -2.41
CA VAL A 138 15.24 2.22 -2.73
C VAL A 138 14.56 1.41 -3.82
N GLY A 139 13.23 1.26 -3.77
CA GLY A 139 12.46 0.54 -4.79
C GLY A 139 12.60 1.16 -6.17
N TYR A 140 12.42 2.48 -6.25
CA TYR A 140 12.59 3.24 -7.48
C TYR A 140 14.03 3.19 -8.01
N ALA A 141 15.03 3.41 -7.15
CA ALA A 141 16.45 3.35 -7.53
C ALA A 141 16.83 1.96 -8.08
N SER A 142 16.38 0.90 -7.40
CA SER A 142 16.61 -0.49 -7.81
C SER A 142 15.94 -0.81 -9.14
N ALA A 143 14.71 -0.35 -9.35
CA ALA A 143 14.00 -0.50 -10.62
C ALA A 143 14.73 0.20 -11.77
N MET A 144 15.22 1.43 -11.53
CA MET A 144 15.99 2.20 -12.51
C MET A 144 17.33 1.53 -12.86
N ALA A 145 18.00 0.90 -11.89
CA ALA A 145 19.23 0.15 -12.14
C ALA A 145 19.01 -1.01 -13.13
N ILE A 146 17.93 -1.79 -12.94
CA ILE A 146 17.59 -2.89 -13.86
C ILE A 146 17.22 -2.36 -15.24
N ALA A 147 16.41 -1.29 -15.29
CA ALA A 147 15.98 -0.68 -16.54
C ALA A 147 17.17 -0.22 -17.40
N ARG A 148 18.30 0.13 -16.76
CA ARG A 148 19.56 0.52 -17.40
C ARG A 148 20.54 -0.64 -17.65
N GLY A 149 20.11 -1.89 -17.46
CA GLY A 149 20.94 -3.08 -17.70
C GLY A 149 21.81 -3.51 -16.51
N GLY A 150 21.64 -2.89 -15.34
CA GLY A 150 22.25 -3.35 -14.10
C GLY A 150 21.65 -4.67 -13.60
N ARG A 151 22.42 -5.40 -12.77
CA ARG A 151 21.91 -6.58 -12.06
C ARG A 151 21.53 -6.17 -10.64
N LEU A 152 20.37 -6.63 -10.19
CA LEU A 152 20.05 -6.59 -8.76
C LEU A 152 20.90 -7.62 -8.05
N THR A 153 21.40 -7.25 -6.88
CA THR A 153 21.93 -8.20 -5.90
C THR A 153 21.30 -7.85 -4.55
N PRO A 154 21.19 -8.80 -3.60
CA PRO A 154 20.67 -8.49 -2.27
C PRO A 154 21.41 -7.33 -1.59
N TRP A 155 22.69 -7.15 -1.91
CA TRP A 155 23.54 -6.06 -1.41
C TRP A 155 23.34 -4.71 -2.11
N SER A 156 22.77 -4.68 -3.31
CA SER A 156 22.51 -3.42 -4.03
C SER A 156 21.31 -2.65 -3.47
N VAL A 157 20.47 -3.30 -2.67
CA VAL A 157 19.32 -2.68 -1.98
C VAL A 157 19.77 -1.91 -0.72
N LEU A 158 20.97 -2.20 -0.21
CA LEU A 158 21.54 -1.64 1.03
C LEU A 158 22.64 -0.58 0.80
N ARG A 159 22.97 -0.27 -0.46
CA ARG A 159 23.95 0.77 -0.84
C ARG A 159 23.24 2.05 -1.25
#